data_AF-A0AAE8QM03-F1
#
_entry.id   AF-A0AAE8QM03-F1
#
_cell.length_a   1.000
_cell.length_b   1.000
_cell.length_c   1.000
_cell.angle_alpha   90.00
_cell.angle_beta   90.00
_cell.angle_gamma   90.00
#
_symmetry.space_group_name_H-M   'P 1'
#
loop_
_entity.id
_entity.type
_entity.pdbx_description
1 polymer ?
#
loop_
_entity_poly.entity_id
_entity_poly.type
_entity_poly.pdbx_seq_one_letter_code
_entity_poly.pdbx_strand_id
1 'polypeptide(L)'
;MKKLLIVSVAAIALLAACQDKEPAKGNTTNSEEVKTESAATDNTTKEQLTKGQEMANILNSTNWQGTKVYDQANNDLTAENANFIGLAKYDAQTGHYEFFDVATGKSREDKGTFFITNDGKQRILISESKNYQAVVEITELNDSIFTYKRMGKDAAGNDVEVFVEHIPYKEKELAFTDSDKTLDASTGQIVTDVDGDKILADTLWHGTVVLDEAGNDVTEFNSNFISIAKYDANTNKYEFFNPETGESRGDYGYFNVIHDNKIRAHVSVGDNKYGVALEITEINDKKFTYKRAGKDKDGNDITVFVEHEPYTGEFKPTFTNQ
;
A
#
# COMPACT_ATOMS: atom_id res chain seq x y z
N MET A 1 45.00 -11.16 20.27
CA MET A 1 44.77 -12.07 21.43
C MET A 1 45.59 -11.63 22.64
N LYS A 2 44.96 -11.12 23.70
CA LYS A 2 45.25 -11.44 25.13
C LYS A 2 44.29 -10.64 26.02
N LYS A 3 43.64 -11.32 26.97
CA LYS A 3 42.77 -10.74 28.02
C LYS A 3 43.57 -10.53 29.30
N LEU A 4 43.15 -9.58 30.15
CA LEU A 4 43.10 -9.59 31.62
C LEU A 4 42.34 -8.28 32.02
N LEU A 5 41.28 -8.16 32.84
CA LEU A 5 40.83 -8.84 34.09
C LEU A 5 41.86 -8.65 35.25
N ILE A 6 41.56 -8.26 36.50
CA ILE A 6 40.33 -7.98 37.32
C ILE A 6 40.69 -6.84 38.34
N VAL A 7 39.79 -6.18 39.10
CA VAL A 7 39.37 -6.40 40.52
C VAL A 7 38.60 -5.11 40.91
N SER A 8 37.30 -5.02 41.26
CA SER A 8 36.49 -5.54 42.40
C SER A 8 36.68 -4.82 43.76
N VAL A 9 35.74 -5.08 44.70
CA VAL A 9 35.54 -4.46 46.05
C VAL A 9 34.87 -3.07 45.97
N ALA A 10 33.79 -2.72 46.69
CA ALA A 10 32.90 -3.43 47.64
C ALA A 10 31.47 -2.79 47.72
N ALA A 11 30.56 -3.40 48.49
CA ALA A 11 29.31 -2.82 49.02
C ALA A 11 29.33 -2.83 50.57
N ILE A 12 28.51 -2.00 51.23
CA ILE A 12 28.11 -2.12 52.66
C ILE A 12 26.72 -1.49 52.85
N ALA A 13 25.96 -1.99 53.84
CA ALA A 13 24.51 -1.85 53.97
C ALA A 13 24.03 -0.85 55.04
N LEU A 14 22.69 -0.77 55.16
CA LEU A 14 21.87 0.09 56.02
C LEU A 14 22.25 0.15 57.50
N LEU A 15 21.85 1.26 58.15
CA LEU A 15 21.27 1.25 59.49
C LEU A 15 20.07 2.20 59.56
N ALA A 16 19.02 1.78 60.28
CA ALA A 16 17.85 2.59 60.59
C ALA A 16 17.68 2.67 62.12
N ALA A 17 17.24 3.82 62.63
CA ALA A 17 16.71 3.97 63.99
C ALA A 17 15.98 5.31 64.15
N CYS A 18 14.75 5.26 64.67
CA CYS A 18 14.23 6.18 65.70
C CYS A 18 12.91 5.63 66.27
N GLN A 19 12.64 5.93 67.55
CA GLN A 19 11.62 5.26 68.38
C GLN A 19 10.35 6.12 68.61
N ASP A 20 9.36 5.47 69.21
CA ASP A 20 7.96 5.92 69.39
C ASP A 20 7.74 7.13 70.32
N LYS A 21 6.62 7.85 70.09
CA LYS A 21 5.64 8.22 71.14
C LYS A 21 4.29 8.70 70.60
N GLU A 22 3.27 8.57 71.44
CA GLU A 22 1.82 8.51 71.16
C GLU A 22 1.07 9.89 71.23
N PRO A 23 -0.27 10.01 71.03
CA PRO A 23 -0.83 11.01 70.10
C PRO A 23 -1.78 12.07 70.71
N ALA A 24 -2.20 13.06 69.90
CA ALA A 24 -3.35 13.92 70.19
C ALA A 24 -4.11 14.35 68.91
N LYS A 25 -5.42 14.58 69.03
CA LYS A 25 -6.37 14.82 67.92
C LYS A 25 -6.30 16.25 67.35
N GLY A 26 -6.47 16.40 66.03
CA GLY A 26 -6.72 17.66 65.33
C GLY A 26 -7.28 17.38 63.92
N ASN A 27 -8.23 18.21 63.45
CA ASN A 27 -9.06 17.92 62.27
C ASN A 27 -8.64 18.77 61.05
N THR A 28 -8.86 18.27 59.82
CA THR A 28 -8.64 18.95 58.50
C THR A 28 -7.17 19.35 58.19
N THR A 29 -6.61 19.18 56.99
CA THR A 29 -7.18 19.23 55.62
C THR A 29 -6.30 18.44 54.63
N ASN A 30 -6.88 17.95 53.52
CA ASN A 30 -6.28 17.40 52.29
C ASN A 30 -4.75 17.18 52.21
N SER A 31 -4.32 15.93 51.98
CA SER A 31 -3.44 15.50 50.86
C SER A 31 -3.03 14.04 51.04
N GLU A 32 -3.71 13.10 50.37
CA GLU A 32 -3.19 11.75 50.17
C GLU A 32 -2.88 11.56 48.68
N GLU A 33 -1.59 11.59 48.36
CA GLU A 33 -1.05 11.12 47.09
C GLU A 33 -1.32 9.61 46.99
N VAL A 34 -2.36 9.23 46.26
CA VAL A 34 -2.49 7.86 45.77
C VAL A 34 -1.29 7.61 44.87
N LYS A 35 -0.44 6.65 45.25
CA LYS A 35 0.64 6.15 44.41
C LYS A 35 0.07 5.61 43.10
N THR A 36 0.09 6.44 42.07
CA THR A 36 0.01 5.98 40.69
C THR A 36 1.30 5.24 40.36
N GLU A 37 1.25 3.90 40.47
CA GLU A 37 2.15 3.08 39.68
C GLU A 37 1.85 3.40 38.21
N SER A 38 2.75 4.18 37.60
CA SER A 38 2.72 4.48 36.17
C SER A 38 3.12 3.21 35.41
N ALA A 39 2.18 2.27 35.32
CA ALA A 39 2.18 1.29 34.25
C ALA A 39 2.07 2.08 32.95
N ALA A 40 3.22 2.32 32.31
CA ALA A 40 3.28 2.76 30.93
C ALA A 40 2.66 1.63 30.10
N THR A 41 1.37 1.74 29.83
CA THR A 41 0.70 0.90 28.85
C THR A 41 1.23 1.31 27.48
N ASP A 42 2.29 0.63 27.04
CA ASP A 42 2.60 0.45 25.62
C ASP A 42 1.48 -0.39 24.97
N ASN A 43 0.26 0.17 24.99
CA ASN A 43 -0.85 -0.23 24.16
C ASN A 43 -0.67 0.44 22.80
N THR A 44 0.48 0.21 22.16
CA THR A 44 0.53 0.20 20.71
C THR A 44 -0.30 -1.00 20.28
N THR A 45 -1.61 -0.81 20.15
CA THR A 45 -2.47 -1.75 19.43
C THR A 45 -1.93 -1.80 18.00
N LYS A 46 -1.05 -2.76 17.73
CA LYS A 46 -0.66 -3.10 16.37
C LYS A 46 -1.94 -3.32 15.61
N GLU A 47 -2.20 -2.48 14.61
CA GLU A 47 -3.39 -2.63 13.79
C GLU A 47 -3.40 -4.04 13.20
N GLN A 48 -4.56 -4.70 13.25
CA GLN A 48 -4.71 -6.00 12.64
C GLN A 48 -4.57 -5.82 11.12
N LEU A 49 -3.69 -6.62 10.50
CA LEU A 49 -3.49 -6.61 9.06
C LEU A 49 -4.81 -6.90 8.34
N THR A 50 -5.00 -6.24 7.19
CA THR A 50 -6.08 -6.58 6.27
C THR A 50 -5.84 -7.95 5.63
N LYS A 51 -6.89 -8.56 5.03
CA LYS A 51 -6.72 -9.84 4.34
C LYS A 51 -5.78 -9.70 3.14
N GLY A 52 -5.82 -8.55 2.46
CA GLY A 52 -4.87 -8.18 1.40
C GLY A 52 -3.43 -8.13 1.89
N GLN A 53 -3.16 -7.49 3.04
CA GLN A 53 -1.82 -7.40 3.64
C GLN A 53 -1.30 -8.77 4.10
N GLU A 54 -2.13 -9.61 4.73
CA GLU A 54 -1.76 -11.00 5.04
C GLU A 54 -1.34 -11.77 3.77
N MET A 55 -2.13 -11.63 2.70
CA MET A 55 -1.90 -12.31 1.43
C MET A 55 -0.68 -11.77 0.67
N ALA A 56 -0.41 -10.47 0.73
CA ALA A 56 0.81 -9.89 0.18
C ALA A 56 2.07 -10.41 0.91
N ASN A 57 1.99 -10.59 2.23
CA ASN A 57 3.07 -11.21 3.02
C ASN A 57 3.31 -12.68 2.63
N ILE A 58 2.26 -13.46 2.32
CA ILE A 58 2.42 -14.81 1.75
C ILE A 58 3.13 -14.75 0.41
N LEU A 59 2.75 -13.82 -0.49
CA LEU A 59 3.44 -13.64 -1.77
C LEU A 59 4.92 -13.24 -1.61
N ASN A 60 5.26 -12.41 -0.61
CA ASN A 60 6.64 -12.00 -0.28
C ASN A 60 7.48 -13.15 0.32
N SER A 61 6.84 -14.09 1.04
CA SER A 61 7.55 -15.15 1.80
C SER A 61 8.39 -16.12 0.94
N THR A 62 8.15 -16.18 -0.36
CA THR A 62 8.85 -17.06 -1.31
C THR A 62 8.82 -16.46 -2.71
N ASN A 63 9.81 -16.82 -3.53
CA ASN A 63 9.68 -16.67 -4.98
C ASN A 63 8.62 -17.68 -5.48
N TRP A 64 7.93 -17.36 -6.58
CA TRP A 64 6.85 -18.19 -7.14
C TRP A 64 7.18 -18.66 -8.56
N GLN A 65 6.66 -19.82 -8.95
CA GLN A 65 6.72 -20.38 -10.29
C GLN A 65 5.31 -20.75 -10.74
N GLY A 66 4.88 -20.21 -11.89
CA GLY A 66 3.69 -20.73 -12.59
C GLY A 66 3.94 -22.17 -13.06
N THR A 67 2.98 -23.06 -12.84
CA THR A 67 3.10 -24.50 -13.12
C THR A 67 2.13 -24.95 -14.20
N LYS A 68 0.86 -24.57 -14.07
CA LYS A 68 -0.24 -25.04 -14.91
C LYS A 68 -1.23 -23.94 -15.21
N VAL A 69 -1.90 -24.09 -16.35
CA VAL A 69 -3.11 -23.36 -16.70
C VAL A 69 -4.21 -24.36 -16.96
N TYR A 70 -5.40 -24.18 -16.37
CA TYR A 70 -6.54 -25.08 -16.58
C TYR A 70 -7.85 -24.32 -16.73
N ASP A 71 -8.83 -24.90 -17.42
CA ASP A 71 -10.19 -24.36 -17.49
C ASP A 71 -11.07 -24.83 -16.30
N GLN A 72 -12.31 -24.37 -16.25
CA GLN A 72 -13.28 -24.77 -15.21
C GLN A 72 -13.59 -26.29 -15.19
N ALA A 73 -13.30 -27.03 -16.26
CA ALA A 73 -13.45 -28.48 -16.33
C ALA A 73 -12.16 -29.24 -15.93
N ASN A 74 -11.10 -28.52 -15.52
CA ASN A 74 -9.76 -29.03 -15.26
C ASN A 74 -9.06 -29.65 -16.47
N ASN A 75 -9.39 -29.22 -17.70
CA ASN A 75 -8.56 -29.52 -18.86
C ASN A 75 -7.25 -28.73 -18.74
N ASP A 76 -6.11 -29.38 -18.95
CA ASP A 76 -4.80 -28.72 -18.97
C ASP A 76 -4.66 -27.92 -20.28
N LEU A 77 -4.51 -26.60 -20.14
CA LEU A 77 -4.36 -25.61 -21.22
C LEU A 77 -3.01 -24.88 -21.11
N THR A 78 -2.01 -25.50 -20.46
CA THR A 78 -0.71 -24.89 -20.18
C THR A 78 0.08 -24.59 -21.46
N ALA A 79 -0.09 -25.38 -22.52
CA ALA A 79 0.60 -25.17 -23.79
C ALA A 79 0.05 -23.95 -24.55
N GLU A 80 -1.28 -23.80 -24.54
CA GLU A 80 -2.05 -22.72 -25.16
C GLU A 80 -1.81 -21.37 -24.46
N ASN A 81 -1.49 -21.42 -23.16
CA ASN A 81 -1.33 -20.25 -22.29
C ASN A 81 0.09 -20.11 -21.71
N ALA A 82 1.09 -20.67 -22.38
CA ALA A 82 2.47 -20.72 -21.91
C ALA A 82 3.07 -19.32 -21.59
N ASN A 83 2.51 -18.25 -22.16
CA ASN A 83 2.91 -16.87 -21.85
C ASN A 83 2.58 -16.42 -20.41
N PHE A 84 1.61 -17.06 -19.73
CA PHE A 84 1.30 -16.85 -18.31
C PHE A 84 2.26 -17.59 -17.37
N ILE A 85 3.01 -18.56 -17.88
CA ILE A 85 4.01 -19.30 -17.11
C ILE A 85 5.30 -18.47 -17.03
N GLY A 86 5.87 -18.42 -15.83
CA GLY A 86 7.07 -17.65 -15.49
C GLY A 86 7.37 -17.76 -14.00
N LEU A 87 8.45 -17.11 -13.56
CA LEU A 87 8.73 -16.93 -12.14
C LEU A 87 8.32 -15.51 -11.71
N ALA A 88 7.98 -15.34 -10.44
CA ALA A 88 7.65 -14.04 -9.86
C ALA A 88 8.39 -13.83 -8.54
N LYS A 89 8.85 -12.59 -8.31
CA LYS A 89 9.25 -12.07 -7.02
C LYS A 89 8.31 -10.93 -6.64
N TYR A 90 7.94 -10.87 -5.37
CA TYR A 90 7.12 -9.84 -4.76
C TYR A 90 7.83 -9.31 -3.52
N ASP A 91 7.71 -8.01 -3.25
CA ASP A 91 8.00 -7.44 -1.93
C ASP A 91 6.80 -6.65 -1.43
N ALA A 92 6.23 -7.10 -0.31
CA ALA A 92 5.03 -6.51 0.27
C ALA A 92 5.29 -5.15 0.96
N GLN A 93 6.53 -4.83 1.33
CA GLN A 93 6.82 -3.53 1.98
C GLN A 93 6.77 -2.40 0.95
N THR A 94 7.55 -2.53 -0.13
CA THR A 94 7.60 -1.53 -1.21
C THR A 94 6.43 -1.64 -2.19
N GLY A 95 5.71 -2.78 -2.16
CA GLY A 95 4.71 -3.15 -3.16
C GLY A 95 5.32 -3.44 -4.54
N HIS A 96 6.60 -3.80 -4.60
CA HIS A 96 7.28 -4.08 -5.86
C HIS A 96 7.07 -5.52 -6.34
N TYR A 97 6.94 -5.71 -7.66
CA TYR A 97 7.01 -7.02 -8.30
C TYR A 97 7.97 -7.02 -9.50
N GLU A 98 8.49 -8.21 -9.81
CA GLU A 98 9.19 -8.48 -11.07
C GLU A 98 8.94 -9.92 -11.55
N PHE A 99 8.80 -10.09 -12.86
CA PHE A 99 8.69 -11.41 -13.51
C PHE A 99 9.97 -11.85 -14.20
N PHE A 100 10.28 -13.13 -14.08
CA PHE A 100 11.48 -13.76 -14.61
C PHE A 100 11.12 -14.96 -15.51
N ASP A 101 12.01 -15.30 -16.42
CA ASP A 101 11.92 -16.47 -17.28
C ASP A 101 12.20 -17.76 -16.51
N VAL A 102 11.37 -18.79 -16.72
CA VAL A 102 11.42 -20.05 -15.96
C VAL A 102 12.65 -20.90 -16.28
N ALA A 103 13.20 -20.81 -17.50
CA ALA A 103 14.34 -21.62 -17.93
C ALA A 103 15.69 -21.01 -17.56
N THR A 104 15.77 -19.68 -17.49
CA THR A 104 17.04 -18.95 -17.29
C THR A 104 17.13 -18.18 -15.97
N GLY A 105 16.00 -17.94 -15.30
CA GLY A 105 15.93 -17.11 -14.09
C GLY A 105 16.39 -15.66 -14.33
N LYS A 106 16.28 -15.17 -15.57
CA LYS A 106 16.54 -13.78 -15.96
C LYS A 106 15.24 -12.99 -15.97
N SER A 107 15.31 -11.68 -15.71
CA SER A 107 14.13 -10.82 -15.81
C SER A 107 13.51 -10.86 -17.21
N ARG A 108 12.18 -10.71 -17.25
CA ARG A 108 11.39 -10.45 -18.48
C ARG A 108 11.28 -8.95 -18.77
N GLU A 109 11.96 -8.12 -17.97
CA GLU A 109 11.83 -6.66 -17.90
C GLU A 109 10.36 -6.22 -17.72
N ASP A 110 9.59 -7.00 -16.95
CA ASP A 110 8.21 -6.71 -16.54
C ASP A 110 8.19 -6.59 -15.02
N LYS A 111 8.16 -5.34 -14.58
CA LYS A 111 8.32 -4.92 -13.18
C LYS A 111 7.54 -3.65 -12.93
N GLY A 112 7.17 -3.43 -11.67
CA GLY A 112 6.40 -2.27 -11.26
C GLY A 112 5.74 -2.49 -9.91
N THR A 113 4.51 -2.02 -9.78
CA THR A 113 3.76 -2.02 -8.53
C THR A 113 2.72 -3.15 -8.50
N PHE A 114 2.60 -3.85 -7.37
CA PHE A 114 1.50 -4.78 -7.08
C PHE A 114 0.85 -4.45 -5.74
N PHE A 115 -0.40 -4.87 -5.58
CA PHE A 115 -1.05 -5.00 -4.28
C PHE A 115 -2.15 -6.06 -4.35
N ILE A 116 -2.70 -6.44 -3.20
CA ILE A 116 -3.91 -7.24 -3.09
C ILE A 116 -4.96 -6.39 -2.39
N THR A 117 -6.21 -6.42 -2.87
CA THR A 117 -7.32 -5.71 -2.20
C THR A 117 -7.47 -6.18 -0.74
N ASN A 118 -7.87 -5.29 0.16
CA ASN A 118 -7.89 -5.53 1.60
C ASN A 118 -8.90 -6.60 2.02
N ASP A 119 -9.88 -6.91 1.16
CA ASP A 119 -10.80 -8.05 1.26
C ASP A 119 -10.21 -9.39 0.74
N GLY A 120 -8.99 -9.37 0.22
CA GLY A 120 -8.24 -10.52 -0.28
C GLY A 120 -8.64 -10.99 -1.69
N LYS A 121 -9.62 -10.38 -2.35
CA LYS A 121 -10.21 -10.97 -3.57
C LYS A 121 -9.39 -10.79 -4.84
N GLN A 122 -8.62 -9.71 -4.98
CA GLN A 122 -7.98 -9.38 -6.26
C GLN A 122 -6.51 -9.01 -6.08
N ARG A 123 -5.65 -9.51 -6.98
CA ARG A 123 -4.28 -9.00 -7.16
C ARG A 123 -4.29 -7.97 -8.29
N ILE A 124 -3.76 -6.79 -8.00
CA ILE A 124 -3.50 -5.74 -8.97
C ILE A 124 -2.02 -5.77 -9.37
N LEU A 125 -1.74 -5.57 -10.65
CA LEU A 125 -0.41 -5.27 -11.18
C LEU A 125 -0.49 -3.98 -12.01
N ILE A 126 0.52 -3.13 -11.86
CA ILE A 126 0.76 -1.93 -12.67
C ILE A 126 2.20 -2.04 -13.17
N SER A 127 2.38 -2.42 -14.43
CA SER A 127 3.69 -2.61 -15.05
C SER A 127 4.23 -1.28 -15.54
N GLU A 128 5.23 -0.78 -14.81
CA GLU A 128 5.88 0.50 -15.09
C GLU A 128 6.87 0.38 -16.25
N SER A 129 7.37 -0.82 -16.54
CA SER A 129 8.27 -1.10 -17.66
C SER A 129 7.59 -1.59 -18.95
N LYS A 130 6.35 -2.09 -18.88
CA LYS A 130 5.60 -2.59 -20.05
C LYS A 130 4.34 -1.80 -20.41
N ASN A 131 3.96 -0.79 -19.62
CA ASN A 131 2.77 0.05 -19.86
C ASN A 131 1.48 -0.78 -19.97
N TYR A 132 1.24 -1.68 -19.01
CA TYR A 132 -0.03 -2.38 -18.85
C TYR A 132 -0.38 -2.53 -17.38
N GLN A 133 -1.65 -2.86 -17.14
CA GLN A 133 -2.22 -3.17 -15.84
C GLN A 133 -2.94 -4.52 -15.89
N ALA A 134 -3.01 -5.23 -14.77
CA ALA A 134 -3.82 -6.43 -14.64
C ALA A 134 -4.57 -6.42 -13.31
N VAL A 135 -5.85 -6.78 -13.36
CA VAL A 135 -6.68 -7.09 -12.19
C VAL A 135 -7.12 -8.53 -12.36
N VAL A 136 -6.76 -9.39 -11.41
CA VAL A 136 -7.10 -10.83 -11.45
C VAL A 136 -7.71 -11.25 -10.11
N GLU A 137 -8.77 -12.05 -10.17
CA GLU A 137 -9.41 -12.61 -8.98
C GLU A 137 -8.57 -13.78 -8.45
N ILE A 138 -8.22 -13.72 -7.17
CA ILE A 138 -7.48 -14.77 -6.47
C ILE A 138 -8.46 -15.85 -6.04
N THR A 139 -8.20 -17.08 -6.45
CA THR A 139 -9.06 -18.24 -6.17
C THR A 139 -8.48 -19.11 -5.06
N GLU A 140 -7.15 -19.14 -4.91
CA GLU A 140 -6.46 -19.74 -3.77
C GLU A 140 -5.12 -19.03 -3.52
N LEU A 141 -4.76 -18.83 -2.24
CA LEU A 141 -3.43 -18.38 -1.85
C LEU A 141 -3.10 -18.86 -0.42
N ASN A 142 -2.04 -19.64 -0.30
CA ASN A 142 -1.41 -20.08 0.95
C ASN A 142 0.07 -20.43 0.68
N ASP A 143 0.84 -20.78 1.70
CA ASP A 143 2.28 -21.05 1.61
C ASP A 143 2.70 -22.15 0.60
N SER A 144 1.75 -22.92 0.05
CA SER A 144 1.99 -24.01 -0.91
C SER A 144 1.51 -23.74 -2.33
N ILE A 145 0.53 -22.86 -2.52
CA ILE A 145 -0.13 -22.63 -3.82
C ILE A 145 -0.68 -21.20 -3.93
N PHE A 146 -0.58 -20.63 -5.13
CA PHE A 146 -1.18 -19.36 -5.50
C PHE A 146 -1.86 -19.49 -6.87
N THR A 147 -3.18 -19.38 -6.88
CA THR A 147 -3.99 -19.49 -8.10
C THR A 147 -4.89 -18.27 -8.25
N TYR A 148 -4.87 -17.68 -9.44
CA TYR A 148 -5.81 -16.64 -9.86
C TYR A 148 -6.49 -17.06 -11.17
N LYS A 149 -7.66 -16.47 -11.46
CA LYS A 149 -8.35 -16.67 -12.74
C LYS A 149 -8.25 -15.44 -13.65
N ARG A 150 -8.25 -15.67 -14.96
CA ARG A 150 -8.23 -14.63 -16.01
C ARG A 150 -8.71 -15.20 -17.34
N MET A 151 -8.92 -14.33 -18.34
CA MET A 151 -9.07 -14.80 -19.72
C MET A 151 -7.75 -15.35 -20.27
N GLY A 152 -7.85 -16.52 -20.89
CA GLY A 152 -6.82 -17.24 -21.63
C GLY A 152 -7.40 -17.90 -22.88
N LYS A 153 -6.68 -18.88 -23.45
CA LYS A 153 -7.05 -19.58 -24.68
C LYS A 153 -7.34 -21.07 -24.46
N ASP A 154 -8.35 -21.59 -25.14
CA ASP A 154 -8.56 -23.04 -25.28
C ASP A 154 -7.74 -23.64 -26.43
N ALA A 155 -7.78 -24.97 -26.58
CA ALA A 155 -7.08 -25.69 -27.66
C ALA A 155 -7.56 -25.35 -29.09
N ALA A 156 -8.69 -24.64 -29.24
CA ALA A 156 -9.20 -24.12 -30.50
C ALA A 156 -8.89 -22.61 -30.71
N GLY A 157 -8.25 -21.95 -29.74
CA GLY A 157 -7.92 -20.53 -29.76
C GLY A 157 -9.04 -19.58 -29.32
N ASN A 158 -10.15 -20.10 -28.80
CA ASN A 158 -11.24 -19.28 -28.24
C ASN A 158 -10.82 -18.66 -26.91
N ASP A 159 -11.38 -17.51 -26.58
CA ASP A 159 -11.21 -16.89 -25.26
C ASP A 159 -12.04 -17.63 -24.21
N VAL A 160 -11.39 -18.16 -23.18
CA VAL A 160 -12.02 -18.89 -22.06
C VAL A 160 -11.45 -18.40 -20.72
N GLU A 161 -12.22 -18.54 -19.64
CA GLU A 161 -11.68 -18.33 -18.28
C GLU A 161 -10.75 -19.48 -17.92
N VAL A 162 -9.54 -19.15 -17.49
CA VAL A 162 -8.51 -20.09 -17.05
C VAL A 162 -7.97 -19.72 -15.68
N PHE A 163 -7.61 -20.73 -14.91
CA PHE A 163 -6.94 -20.65 -13.62
C PHE A 163 -5.44 -20.86 -13.85
N VAL A 164 -4.60 -19.96 -13.34
CA VAL A 164 -3.14 -20.04 -13.45
C VAL A 164 -2.55 -20.37 -12.09
N GLU A 165 -2.10 -21.62 -11.95
CA GLU A 165 -1.53 -22.18 -10.72
C GLU A 165 -0.05 -21.80 -10.60
N HIS A 166 0.37 -21.43 -9.39
CA HIS A 166 1.76 -21.20 -9.03
C HIS A 166 2.10 -21.94 -7.73
N ILE A 167 3.36 -22.37 -7.62
CA ILE A 167 3.91 -22.97 -6.40
C ILE A 167 5.19 -22.21 -5.97
N PRO A 168 5.64 -22.37 -4.72
CA PRO A 168 6.93 -21.84 -4.26
C PRO A 168 8.13 -22.33 -5.10
N TYR A 169 8.85 -21.39 -5.73
CA TYR A 169 10.09 -21.64 -6.46
C TYR A 169 11.29 -21.73 -5.52
N LYS A 170 12.00 -22.86 -5.54
CA LYS A 170 13.07 -23.18 -4.56
C LYS A 170 14.43 -23.51 -5.17
N GLU A 171 14.58 -23.47 -6.49
CA GLU A 171 15.84 -23.87 -7.14
C GLU A 171 16.93 -22.77 -7.07
N LYS A 172 16.52 -21.50 -7.08
CA LYS A 172 17.42 -20.34 -7.06
C LYS A 172 16.72 -19.15 -6.41
N GLU A 173 17.47 -18.36 -5.64
CA GLU A 173 16.97 -17.08 -5.14
C GLU A 173 16.89 -16.06 -6.29
N LEU A 174 15.73 -15.42 -6.44
CA LEU A 174 15.52 -14.32 -7.38
C LEU A 174 15.88 -13.00 -6.68
N ALA A 175 16.49 -12.09 -7.43
CA ALA A 175 16.78 -10.73 -6.99
C ALA A 175 16.16 -9.77 -7.99
N PHE A 176 15.63 -8.65 -7.49
CA PHE A 176 15.16 -7.56 -8.35
C PHE A 176 16.32 -7.01 -9.20
N THR A 177 16.03 -6.62 -10.43
CA THR A 177 17.05 -6.06 -11.35
C THR A 177 17.43 -4.63 -11.02
N ASP A 178 16.47 -3.84 -10.53
CA ASP A 178 16.68 -2.45 -10.10
C ASP A 178 16.78 -2.37 -8.57
N SER A 179 17.33 -1.27 -8.07
CA SER A 179 17.12 -0.88 -6.67
C SER A 179 15.68 -0.42 -6.46
N ASP A 180 15.25 -0.42 -5.19
CA ASP A 180 14.02 0.25 -4.79
C ASP A 180 14.00 1.75 -5.20
N LYS A 181 12.80 2.32 -5.29
CA LYS A 181 12.56 3.69 -5.73
C LYS A 181 13.10 4.71 -4.72
N THR A 182 13.81 5.72 -5.21
CA THR A 182 14.08 6.93 -4.42
C THR A 182 12.80 7.75 -4.31
N LEU A 183 12.22 7.81 -3.11
CA LEU A 183 11.01 8.56 -2.79
C LEU A 183 11.36 9.62 -1.73
N ASP A 184 12.02 10.70 -2.14
CA ASP A 184 12.57 11.73 -1.24
C ASP A 184 11.75 13.03 -1.19
N ALA A 185 10.70 13.16 -2.00
CA ALA A 185 9.91 14.39 -2.03
C ALA A 185 8.99 14.49 -0.80
N SER A 186 8.93 15.70 -0.24
CA SER A 186 8.05 16.06 0.87
C SER A 186 7.60 17.51 0.72
N THR A 187 6.29 17.72 0.83
CA THR A 187 5.63 19.04 0.88
C THR A 187 5.03 19.31 2.26
N GLY A 188 4.79 18.25 3.06
CA GLY A 188 4.28 18.34 4.41
C GLY A 188 4.43 17.02 5.18
N GLN A 189 3.64 16.86 6.24
CA GLN A 189 3.71 15.67 7.10
C GLN A 189 3.22 14.41 6.35
N ILE A 190 4.00 13.33 6.45
CA ILE A 190 3.62 11.98 6.01
C ILE A 190 3.41 11.15 7.28
N VAL A 191 2.15 10.87 7.60
CA VAL A 191 1.74 9.98 8.70
C VAL A 191 2.06 8.54 8.31
N THR A 192 2.68 7.77 9.20
CA THR A 192 3.14 6.38 8.96
C THR A 192 2.75 5.40 10.07
N ASP A 193 2.20 5.90 11.18
CA ASP A 193 1.63 5.12 12.29
C ASP A 193 0.14 4.79 12.10
N VAL A 194 -0.45 5.27 10.99
CA VAL A 194 -1.81 4.93 10.53
C VAL A 194 -1.73 4.45 9.08
N ASP A 195 -2.44 3.36 8.77
CA ASP A 195 -2.58 2.83 7.41
C ASP A 195 -3.12 3.90 6.44
N GLY A 196 -2.38 4.17 5.37
CA GLY A 196 -2.72 5.21 4.40
C GLY A 196 -4.04 4.97 3.66
N ASP A 197 -4.48 3.72 3.47
CA ASP A 197 -5.80 3.42 2.90
C ASP A 197 -6.91 3.97 3.80
N LYS A 198 -6.73 3.93 5.13
CA LYS A 198 -7.69 4.46 6.12
C LYS A 198 -7.70 5.98 6.11
N ILE A 199 -6.53 6.62 6.03
CA ILE A 199 -6.43 8.09 5.93
C ILE A 199 -7.19 8.59 4.69
N LEU A 200 -7.00 7.93 3.53
CA LEU A 200 -7.72 8.31 2.31
C LEU A 200 -9.22 8.00 2.38
N ALA A 201 -9.65 6.96 3.09
CA ALA A 201 -11.06 6.56 3.18
C ALA A 201 -11.89 7.28 4.26
N ASP A 202 -11.28 7.98 5.22
CA ASP A 202 -11.98 8.65 6.33
C ASP A 202 -12.91 9.80 5.86
N THR A 203 -12.59 10.41 4.71
CA THR A 203 -13.37 11.51 4.13
C THR A 203 -13.45 11.42 2.60
N LEU A 204 -14.36 12.20 2.02
CA LEU A 204 -14.23 12.60 0.61
C LEU A 204 -13.11 13.62 0.52
N TRP A 205 -12.28 13.52 -0.52
CA TRP A 205 -11.20 14.46 -0.79
C TRP A 205 -11.55 15.34 -1.98
N HIS A 206 -11.04 16.57 -2.01
CA HIS A 206 -11.15 17.47 -3.15
C HIS A 206 -9.78 18.00 -3.51
N GLY A 207 -9.39 17.86 -4.78
CA GLY A 207 -8.19 18.54 -5.29
C GLY A 207 -8.37 20.05 -5.14
N THR A 208 -7.44 20.74 -4.48
CA THR A 208 -7.56 22.18 -4.19
C THR A 208 -6.69 23.03 -5.09
N VAL A 209 -5.43 22.64 -5.29
CA VAL A 209 -4.45 23.39 -6.09
C VAL A 209 -3.43 22.44 -6.70
N VAL A 210 -2.86 22.84 -7.84
CA VAL A 210 -1.69 22.21 -8.47
C VAL A 210 -0.54 23.21 -8.45
N LEU A 211 0.56 22.86 -7.78
CA LEU A 211 1.74 23.70 -7.63
C LEU A 211 2.93 23.13 -8.42
N ASP A 212 3.79 24.00 -8.96
CA ASP A 212 5.11 23.61 -9.48
C ASP A 212 6.19 23.47 -8.37
N GLU A 213 7.41 23.08 -8.74
CA GLU A 213 8.54 22.95 -7.79
C GLU A 213 8.98 24.26 -7.11
N ALA A 214 8.53 25.42 -7.60
CA ALA A 214 8.76 26.71 -6.98
C ALA A 214 7.56 27.21 -6.15
N GLY A 215 6.46 26.43 -6.09
CA GLY A 215 5.23 26.78 -5.39
C GLY A 215 4.33 27.74 -6.15
N ASN A 216 4.51 27.90 -7.47
CA ASN A 216 3.58 28.69 -8.29
C ASN A 216 2.31 27.88 -8.57
N ASP A 217 1.15 28.52 -8.50
CA ASP A 217 -0.13 27.94 -8.91
C ASP A 217 -0.17 27.74 -10.44
N VAL A 218 -0.31 26.49 -10.86
CA VAL A 218 -0.45 26.04 -12.25
C VAL A 218 -1.77 25.26 -12.45
N THR A 219 -2.74 25.43 -11.55
CA THR A 219 -4.03 24.70 -11.55
C THR A 219 -4.81 24.89 -12.84
N GLU A 220 -4.79 26.08 -13.44
CA GLU A 220 -5.48 26.38 -14.71
C GLU A 220 -5.06 25.41 -15.83
N PHE A 221 -3.77 25.07 -15.89
CA PHE A 221 -3.16 24.20 -16.92
C PHE A 221 -3.25 22.70 -16.57
N ASN A 222 -3.70 22.37 -15.36
CA ASN A 222 -3.75 21.02 -14.80
C ASN A 222 -5.13 20.68 -14.20
N SER A 223 -6.17 21.43 -14.58
CA SER A 223 -7.54 21.32 -14.04
C SER A 223 -8.14 19.92 -14.17
N ASN A 224 -7.66 19.13 -15.13
CA ASN A 224 -8.02 17.72 -15.29
C ASN A 224 -7.59 16.82 -14.11
N PHE A 225 -6.67 17.24 -13.24
CA PHE A 225 -6.32 16.53 -12.00
C PHE A 225 -7.26 16.86 -10.83
N ILE A 226 -8.00 17.97 -10.90
CA ILE A 226 -8.95 18.38 -9.85
C ILE A 226 -10.21 17.52 -9.94
N SER A 227 -10.56 16.86 -8.82
CA SER A 227 -11.72 15.97 -8.69
C SER A 227 -12.22 15.97 -7.25
N ILE A 228 -13.47 15.56 -7.04
CA ILE A 228 -13.85 14.92 -5.76
C ILE A 228 -13.41 13.46 -5.84
N ALA A 229 -12.62 12.99 -4.88
CA ALA A 229 -12.16 11.60 -4.81
C ALA A 229 -12.84 10.88 -3.64
N LYS A 230 -13.36 9.68 -3.93
CA LYS A 230 -13.88 8.76 -2.93
C LYS A 230 -13.01 7.52 -2.87
N TYR A 231 -12.71 7.07 -1.65
CA TYR A 231 -11.96 5.86 -1.36
C TYR A 231 -12.77 4.94 -0.42
N ASP A 232 -12.44 3.64 -0.41
CA ASP A 232 -12.93 2.64 0.54
C ASP A 232 -11.79 1.69 0.93
N ALA A 233 -11.40 1.73 2.20
CA ALA A 233 -10.27 0.95 2.72
C ALA A 233 -10.56 -0.55 2.87
N ASN A 234 -11.82 -1.00 2.80
CA ASN A 234 -12.16 -2.42 2.97
C ASN A 234 -12.02 -3.20 1.66
N THR A 235 -12.37 -2.57 0.55
CA THR A 235 -12.41 -3.15 -0.80
C THR A 235 -11.37 -2.56 -1.75
N ASN A 236 -10.61 -1.57 -1.29
CA ASN A 236 -9.68 -0.78 -2.09
C ASN A 236 -10.31 -0.08 -3.28
N LYS A 237 -11.63 0.13 -3.30
CA LYS A 237 -12.29 0.86 -4.38
C LYS A 237 -11.98 2.35 -4.31
N TYR A 238 -11.74 2.96 -5.47
CA TYR A 238 -11.77 4.41 -5.64
C TYR A 238 -12.67 4.82 -6.80
N GLU A 239 -13.13 6.07 -6.77
CA GLU A 239 -13.74 6.74 -7.92
C GLU A 239 -13.52 8.25 -7.85
N PHE A 240 -13.32 8.87 -9.03
CA PHE A 240 -13.20 10.32 -9.19
C PHE A 240 -14.47 10.91 -9.81
N PHE A 241 -14.95 11.99 -9.20
CA PHE A 241 -16.17 12.70 -9.58
C PHE A 241 -15.85 14.15 -9.97
N ASN A 242 -16.66 14.71 -10.85
CA ASN A 242 -16.57 16.10 -11.28
C ASN A 242 -16.95 17.01 -10.08
N PRO A 243 -16.11 18.00 -9.69
CA PRO A 243 -16.38 18.86 -8.55
C PRO A 243 -17.54 19.85 -8.76
N GLU A 244 -17.92 20.13 -10.02
CA GLU A 244 -19.01 21.05 -10.38
C GLU A 244 -20.38 20.34 -10.44
N THR A 245 -20.42 19.06 -10.82
CA THR A 245 -21.69 18.32 -11.02
C THR A 245 -21.92 17.17 -10.04
N GLY A 246 -20.87 16.70 -9.34
CA GLY A 246 -20.91 15.50 -8.50
C GLY A 246 -21.01 14.17 -9.27
N GLU A 247 -21.03 14.21 -10.61
CA GLU A 247 -21.14 13.02 -11.46
C GLU A 247 -19.78 12.31 -11.60
N SER A 248 -19.80 11.00 -11.85
CA SER A 248 -18.59 10.22 -12.10
C SER A 248 -17.85 10.71 -13.33
N ARG A 249 -16.52 10.71 -13.27
CA ARG A 249 -15.64 10.99 -14.41
C ARG A 249 -15.37 9.75 -15.29
N GLY A 250 -16.02 8.62 -15.00
CA GLY A 250 -15.72 7.33 -15.63
C GLY A 250 -14.36 6.74 -15.20
N ASP A 251 -13.72 7.32 -14.18
CA ASP A 251 -12.42 6.91 -13.66
C ASP A 251 -12.59 6.31 -12.25
N TYR A 252 -12.65 4.99 -12.21
CA TYR A 252 -12.84 4.18 -11.01
C TYR A 252 -12.09 2.86 -11.14
N GLY A 253 -11.81 2.24 -9.99
CA GLY A 253 -11.17 0.94 -9.92
C GLY A 253 -10.58 0.72 -8.54
N TYR A 254 -9.33 0.28 -8.49
CA TYR A 254 -8.68 -0.12 -7.24
C TYR A 254 -7.46 0.74 -6.93
N PHE A 255 -7.31 1.16 -5.67
CA PHE A 255 -6.18 1.93 -5.17
C PHE A 255 -5.50 1.21 -4.00
N ASN A 256 -4.25 1.54 -3.68
CA ASN A 256 -3.64 1.18 -2.40
C ASN A 256 -2.57 2.22 -2.03
N VAL A 257 -2.39 2.48 -0.73
CA VAL A 257 -1.30 3.28 -0.20
C VAL A 257 -0.22 2.36 0.37
N ILE A 258 0.92 2.30 -0.34
CA ILE A 258 2.03 1.36 -0.10
C ILE A 258 3.34 2.11 0.19
N HIS A 259 4.40 1.34 0.47
CA HIS A 259 5.76 1.86 0.64
C HIS A 259 5.85 2.88 1.78
N ASP A 260 5.50 2.46 2.99
CA ASP A 260 5.50 3.31 4.20
C ASP A 260 4.76 4.65 3.99
N ASN A 261 3.57 4.58 3.37
CA ASN A 261 2.72 5.69 2.93
C ASN A 261 3.38 6.69 1.95
N LYS A 262 4.39 6.26 1.16
CA LYS A 262 5.05 7.08 0.13
C LYS A 262 4.53 6.86 -1.29
N ILE A 263 3.69 5.87 -1.56
CA ILE A 263 3.07 5.69 -2.90
C ILE A 263 1.56 5.54 -2.79
N ARG A 264 0.80 6.34 -3.56
CA ARG A 264 -0.59 6.01 -3.92
C ARG A 264 -0.58 5.33 -5.28
N ALA A 265 -0.79 4.02 -5.28
CA ALA A 265 -0.98 3.24 -6.50
C ALA A 265 -2.47 3.16 -6.83
N HIS A 266 -2.84 3.25 -8.11
CA HIS A 266 -4.21 2.97 -8.53
C HIS A 266 -4.32 2.46 -9.97
N VAL A 267 -5.35 1.66 -10.22
CA VAL A 267 -5.69 1.09 -11.53
C VAL A 267 -7.14 1.44 -11.89
N SER A 268 -7.32 2.13 -13.02
CA SER A 268 -8.63 2.44 -13.57
C SER A 268 -9.13 1.30 -14.43
N VAL A 269 -10.35 0.84 -14.17
CA VAL A 269 -11.06 -0.21 -14.92
C VAL A 269 -12.28 0.33 -15.66
N GLY A 270 -12.57 1.63 -15.52
CA GLY A 270 -13.66 2.32 -16.20
C GLY A 270 -13.35 2.69 -17.64
N ASP A 271 -13.81 3.87 -18.07
CA ASP A 271 -13.85 4.30 -19.48
C ASP A 271 -12.46 4.36 -20.10
N ASN A 272 -11.48 4.88 -19.34
CA ASN A 272 -10.08 4.94 -19.73
C ASN A 272 -9.25 4.01 -18.83
N LYS A 273 -8.82 2.86 -19.36
CA LYS A 273 -8.00 1.92 -18.62
C LYS A 273 -6.55 2.38 -18.55
N TYR A 274 -6.10 2.82 -17.38
CA TYR A 274 -4.70 3.08 -17.08
C TYR A 274 -4.32 2.55 -15.68
N GLY A 275 -3.04 2.55 -15.35
CA GLY A 275 -2.54 2.32 -13.99
C GLY A 275 -1.40 3.29 -13.70
N VAL A 276 -1.24 3.69 -12.44
CA VAL A 276 -0.19 4.62 -12.03
C VAL A 276 0.22 4.39 -10.57
N ALA A 277 1.50 4.60 -10.28
CA ALA A 277 2.05 4.69 -8.92
C ALA A 277 2.59 6.12 -8.73
N LEU A 278 1.98 6.89 -7.83
CA LEU A 278 2.31 8.30 -7.59
C LEU A 278 3.01 8.47 -6.25
N GLU A 279 4.13 9.19 -6.24
CA GLU A 279 4.82 9.53 -5.00
C GLU A 279 3.95 10.48 -4.15
N ILE A 280 3.70 10.09 -2.91
CA ILE A 280 3.05 10.90 -1.87
C ILE A 280 4.10 11.81 -1.24
N THR A 281 3.78 13.09 -1.12
CA THR A 281 4.65 14.11 -0.54
C THR A 281 4.09 14.71 0.75
N GLU A 282 2.81 14.45 1.03
CA GLU A 282 2.10 14.78 2.26
C GLU A 282 0.88 13.86 2.38
N ILE A 283 0.62 13.31 3.58
CA ILE A 283 -0.61 12.57 3.89
C ILE A 283 -0.87 12.63 5.40
N ASN A 284 -2.01 13.21 5.76
CA ASN A 284 -2.51 13.36 7.13
C ASN A 284 -4.04 13.58 7.12
N ASP A 285 -4.64 13.84 8.28
CA ASP A 285 -6.09 14.04 8.47
C ASP A 285 -6.68 15.29 7.79
N LYS A 286 -5.82 16.22 7.35
CA LYS A 286 -6.22 17.53 6.79
C LYS A 286 -5.80 17.70 5.34
N LYS A 287 -4.75 17.00 4.89
CA LYS A 287 -4.16 17.20 3.58
C LYS A 287 -3.51 15.94 3.02
N PHE A 288 -3.66 15.75 1.72
CA PHE A 288 -3.00 14.71 0.94
C PHE A 288 -2.46 15.29 -0.37
N THR A 289 -1.17 15.09 -0.63
CA THR A 289 -0.48 15.64 -1.81
C THR A 289 0.32 14.55 -2.50
N TYR A 290 0.20 14.46 -3.83
CA TYR A 290 1.05 13.61 -4.66
C TYR A 290 1.81 14.41 -5.72
N LYS A 291 2.95 13.88 -6.15
CA LYS A 291 3.82 14.40 -7.21
C LYS A 291 3.60 13.67 -8.52
N ARG A 292 3.56 14.38 -9.65
CA ARG A 292 3.47 13.81 -11.01
C ARG A 292 3.99 14.77 -12.09
N ALA A 293 4.07 14.29 -13.33
CA ALA A 293 4.18 15.18 -14.49
C ALA A 293 2.85 15.91 -14.74
N GLY A 294 2.95 17.21 -15.01
CA GLY A 294 1.89 18.15 -15.35
C GLY A 294 2.37 19.22 -16.33
N LYS A 295 1.61 20.30 -16.49
CA LYS A 295 1.87 21.38 -17.46
C LYS A 295 2.12 22.73 -16.80
N ASP A 296 3.01 23.53 -17.38
CA ASP A 296 3.10 24.95 -17.09
C ASP A 296 2.19 25.79 -17.99
N LYS A 297 2.19 27.11 -17.79
CA LYS A 297 1.43 28.09 -18.60
C LYS A 297 1.78 28.11 -20.09
N ASP A 298 2.97 27.66 -20.45
CA ASP A 298 3.51 27.67 -21.81
C ASP A 298 3.34 26.29 -22.48
N GLY A 299 2.78 25.29 -21.76
CA GLY A 299 2.48 23.94 -22.22
C GLY A 299 3.62 22.92 -22.05
N ASN A 300 4.71 23.30 -21.39
CA ASN A 300 5.86 22.43 -21.15
C ASN A 300 5.53 21.36 -20.10
N ASP A 301 6.14 20.18 -20.22
CA ASP A 301 6.06 19.14 -19.17
C ASP A 301 6.95 19.53 -17.98
N ILE A 302 6.34 19.61 -16.80
CA ILE A 302 6.99 19.96 -15.52
C ILE A 302 6.59 18.99 -14.41
N THR A 303 7.38 18.91 -13.34
CA THR A 303 6.94 18.31 -12.08
C THR A 303 5.88 19.20 -11.45
N VAL A 304 4.76 18.61 -11.02
CA VAL A 304 3.72 19.27 -10.23
C VAL A 304 3.32 18.45 -9.01
N PHE A 305 2.82 19.17 -8.00
CA PHE A 305 2.26 18.64 -6.76
C PHE A 305 0.76 18.95 -6.73
N VAL A 306 -0.09 17.93 -6.63
CA VAL A 306 -1.55 18.09 -6.60
C VAL A 306 -2.02 17.92 -5.17
N GLU A 307 -2.44 19.02 -4.55
CA GLU A 307 -2.91 19.08 -3.18
C GLU A 307 -4.40 18.72 -3.08
N HIS A 308 -4.77 18.04 -2.01
CA HIS A 308 -6.16 17.67 -1.71
C HIS A 308 -6.47 17.95 -0.24
N GLU A 309 -7.67 18.43 0.02
CA GLU A 309 -8.22 18.66 1.37
C GLU A 309 -9.57 17.93 1.53
N PRO A 310 -10.05 17.69 2.77
CA PRO A 310 -11.38 17.16 3.03
C PRO A 310 -12.48 17.97 2.32
N TYR A 311 -13.31 17.31 1.52
CA TYR A 311 -14.37 17.95 0.74
C TYR A 311 -15.53 18.40 1.63
N THR A 312 -15.79 19.72 1.67
CA THR A 312 -16.86 20.33 2.47
C THR A 312 -18.07 20.76 1.64
N GLY A 313 -18.18 20.34 0.38
CA GLY A 313 -19.28 20.73 -0.52
C GLY A 313 -20.54 19.87 -0.35
N GLU A 314 -21.55 20.15 -1.17
CA GLU A 314 -22.90 19.56 -1.01
C GLU A 314 -23.03 18.14 -1.59
N PHE A 315 -22.17 17.73 -2.52
CA PHE A 315 -22.28 16.44 -3.21
C PHE A 315 -21.93 15.27 -2.28
N LYS A 316 -22.67 14.16 -2.43
CA LYS A 316 -22.46 12.92 -1.67
C LYS A 316 -22.35 11.74 -2.64
N PRO A 317 -21.32 11.72 -3.50
CA PRO A 317 -21.16 10.71 -4.53
C PRO A 317 -21.05 9.30 -3.93
N THR A 318 -21.68 8.35 -4.59
CA THR A 318 -21.60 6.91 -4.31
C THR A 318 -20.87 6.22 -5.45
N PHE A 319 -20.19 5.10 -5.18
CA PHE A 319 -19.55 4.33 -6.24
C PHE A 319 -20.57 3.91 -7.31
N THR A 320 -20.26 4.15 -8.58
CA THR A 320 -21.15 3.82 -9.71
C THR A 320 -21.24 2.32 -9.94
N ASN A 321 -20.17 1.57 -9.67
CA ASN A 321 -20.11 0.12 -9.79
C ASN A 321 -19.96 -0.57 -8.41
N GLN A 322 -20.98 -1.35 -8.04
CA GLN A 322 -20.99 -2.22 -6.86
C GLN A 322 -20.29 -3.55 -7.12
#